data_AF-A0A0B2UKY5-F1
#
_entry.id   AF-A0A0B2UKY5-F1
#
_cell.length_a   1.000
_cell.length_b   1.000
_cell.length_c   1.000
_cell.angle_alpha   90.00
_cell.angle_beta   90.00
_cell.angle_gamma   90.00
#
_symmetry.space_group_name_H-M   'P 1'
#
loop_
_entity.id
_entity.type
_entity.pdbx_description
1 polymer ?
#
loop_
_entity_poly.entity_id
_entity_poly.type
_entity_poly.pdbx_seq_one_letter_code
_entity_poly.pdbx_strand_id
1 'polypeptide(L)'
;MEGIERDRELLRNAKRINRDIMEQMIVESQKEKKISYIGNLVASSKVVCMEKEQQYVSRSVIRNMSTQSILCLASDILKRVDRKTARRLQKIEEELVLREDLFVSMINHIERMPEQKDDLFSWYPGLDTCSMHAFVFKLLPDFSRKYKEYFVKAMASQREGKSKILDVFRGHLGKETQAFEVISGDLVIFEAMRCVPKGGLIVTSSYWCEIDERCDDALAMIAGIDENIRINDSIHAELFHPLCHAEVVVNGKEVLVSFIELNDLLTRNARSHKFWMDCEVVDEAWESVDQ
;
A
#
# COMPACT_ATOMS: atom_id res chain seq x y z
N MET A 1 45.15 25.77 -11.03
CA MET A 1 43.70 25.82 -11.28
C MET A 1 43.24 24.64 -12.14
N GLU A 2 43.93 24.34 -13.24
CA GLU A 2 43.54 23.31 -14.25
C GLU A 2 43.16 21.92 -13.71
N GLY A 3 43.75 21.43 -12.61
CA GLY A 3 43.40 20.13 -12.02
C GLY A 3 41.96 20.07 -11.49
N ILE A 4 41.48 21.15 -10.84
CA ILE A 4 40.12 21.21 -10.27
C ILE A 4 39.06 21.31 -11.37
N GLU A 5 39.40 21.90 -12.52
CA GLU A 5 38.52 21.90 -13.69
C GLU A 5 38.47 20.54 -14.39
N ARG A 6 39.61 19.82 -14.52
CA ARG A 6 39.59 18.43 -14.99
C ARG A 6 38.79 17.51 -14.07
N ASP A 7 38.93 17.62 -12.75
CA ASP A 7 38.15 16.80 -11.81
C ASP A 7 36.66 17.14 -11.86
N ARG A 8 36.30 18.42 -12.06
CA ARG A 8 34.90 18.83 -12.30
C ARG A 8 34.36 18.35 -13.64
N GLU A 9 35.19 18.27 -14.67
CA GLU A 9 34.83 17.77 -15.99
C GLU A 9 34.70 16.24 -15.99
N LEU A 10 35.60 15.54 -15.29
CA LEU A 10 35.48 14.10 -15.00
C LEU A 10 34.24 13.79 -14.15
N LEU A 11 33.89 14.62 -13.16
CA LEU A 11 32.64 14.47 -12.39
C LEU A 11 31.39 14.79 -13.22
N ARG A 12 31.45 15.73 -14.16
CA ARG A 12 30.36 16.00 -15.13
C ARG A 12 30.21 14.84 -16.13
N ASN A 13 31.31 14.30 -16.62
CA ASN A 13 31.32 13.15 -17.51
C ASN A 13 30.87 11.88 -16.78
N ALA A 14 31.31 11.63 -15.55
CA ALA A 14 30.81 10.53 -14.71
C ALA A 14 29.29 10.65 -14.44
N LYS A 15 28.78 11.87 -14.22
CA LYS A 15 27.32 12.11 -14.10
C LYS A 15 26.53 11.93 -15.41
N ARG A 16 27.16 12.09 -16.58
CA ARG A 16 26.56 11.77 -17.89
C ARG A 16 26.60 10.27 -18.18
N ILE A 17 27.76 9.65 -17.96
CA ILE A 17 28.00 8.22 -18.13
C ILE A 17 27.07 7.40 -17.23
N ASN A 18 26.77 7.89 -16.01
CA ASN A 18 25.77 7.30 -15.12
C ASN A 18 24.31 7.40 -15.59
N ARG A 19 23.99 8.10 -16.69
CA ARG A 19 22.65 8.04 -17.26
C ARG A 19 22.57 6.98 -18.34
N ASP A 20 23.42 7.04 -19.35
CA ASP A 20 23.36 6.13 -20.50
C ASP A 20 23.73 4.69 -20.10
N ILE A 21 24.69 4.50 -19.20
CA ILE A 21 25.00 3.17 -18.63
C ILE A 21 23.87 2.69 -17.72
N MET A 22 23.24 3.58 -16.95
CA MET A 22 22.11 3.20 -16.10
C MET A 22 20.89 2.83 -16.95
N GLU A 23 20.58 3.58 -18.01
CA GLU A 23 19.55 3.25 -18.99
C GLU A 23 19.86 1.92 -19.71
N GLN A 24 21.12 1.62 -20.04
CA GLN A 24 21.53 0.32 -20.59
C GLN A 24 21.43 -0.83 -19.58
N MET A 25 21.91 -0.66 -18.34
CA MET A 25 21.80 -1.66 -17.28
C MET A 25 20.35 -1.89 -16.84
N ILE A 26 19.52 -0.84 -16.89
CA ILE A 26 18.07 -0.91 -16.76
C ILE A 26 17.52 -1.76 -17.91
N VAL A 27 17.80 -1.43 -19.17
CA VAL A 27 17.38 -2.20 -20.36
C VAL A 27 17.78 -3.68 -20.26
N GLU A 28 19.00 -4.00 -19.83
CA GLU A 28 19.45 -5.39 -19.67
C GLU A 28 18.78 -6.11 -18.50
N SER A 29 18.68 -5.46 -17.33
CA SER A 29 17.96 -5.96 -16.14
C SER A 29 16.45 -6.11 -16.36
N GLN A 30 15.92 -5.45 -17.39
CA GLN A 30 14.50 -5.43 -17.75
C GLN A 30 14.10 -6.43 -18.84
N LYS A 31 15.04 -6.88 -19.70
CA LYS A 31 14.78 -7.92 -20.71
C LYS A 31 14.27 -9.25 -20.14
N GLU A 32 14.56 -9.54 -18.87
CA GLU A 32 14.16 -10.77 -18.18
C GLU A 32 12.93 -10.61 -17.27
N LYS A 33 12.32 -9.42 -17.19
CA LYS A 33 11.24 -9.10 -16.24
C LYS A 33 9.95 -8.69 -16.95
N LYS A 34 8.78 -9.14 -16.45
CA LYS A 34 7.46 -8.66 -16.91
C LYS A 34 7.27 -7.20 -16.48
N ILE A 35 7.56 -6.27 -17.38
CA ILE A 35 7.25 -4.85 -17.19
C ILE A 35 5.79 -4.63 -17.54
N SER A 36 5.10 -3.94 -16.65
CA SER A 36 3.73 -3.51 -16.89
C SER A 36 3.58 -2.05 -16.50
N TYR A 37 2.45 -1.45 -16.82
CA TYR A 37 2.15 -0.07 -16.44
C TYR A 37 0.74 0.04 -15.86
N ILE A 38 0.57 0.90 -14.87
CA ILE A 38 -0.69 1.19 -14.22
C ILE A 38 -1.29 2.41 -14.93
N GLY A 39 -2.42 2.22 -15.62
CA GLY A 39 -3.11 3.27 -16.40
C GLY A 39 -4.11 4.08 -15.59
N ASN A 40 -3.72 4.66 -14.46
CA ASN A 40 -4.66 5.48 -13.67
C ASN A 40 -5.09 6.74 -14.46
N LEU A 41 -6.40 6.90 -14.66
CA LEU A 41 -6.97 8.11 -15.28
C LEU A 41 -7.31 9.21 -14.26
N VAL A 42 -7.08 8.94 -12.98
CA VAL A 42 -7.29 9.90 -11.90
C VAL A 42 -6.21 10.97 -11.98
N ALA A 43 -6.55 12.15 -12.48
CA ALA A 43 -5.76 13.34 -12.21
C ALA A 43 -5.72 13.54 -10.68
N SER A 44 -4.55 13.78 -10.09
CA SER A 44 -4.30 13.90 -8.64
C SER A 44 -5.19 14.97 -7.95
N SER A 45 -6.45 14.61 -7.74
CA SER A 45 -7.37 15.17 -6.78
C SER A 45 -7.18 14.36 -5.51
N LYS A 46 -7.15 15.05 -4.35
CA LYS A 46 -7.02 14.38 -3.07
C LYS A 46 -8.28 13.56 -2.85
N VAL A 47 -8.20 12.25 -3.09
CA VAL A 47 -9.24 11.29 -2.70
C VAL A 47 -9.27 11.23 -1.18
N VAL A 48 -10.02 12.17 -0.61
CA VAL A 48 -10.41 12.18 0.79
C VAL A 48 -11.27 10.94 0.97
N CYS A 49 -10.71 9.88 1.55
CA CYS A 49 -11.51 8.81 2.11
C CYS A 49 -12.48 9.47 3.10
N MET A 50 -13.78 9.34 2.86
CA MET A 50 -14.79 9.90 3.77
C MET A 50 -14.73 9.14 5.09
N GLU A 51 -13.97 9.67 6.04
CA GLU A 51 -13.99 9.21 7.42
C GLU A 51 -15.41 9.47 7.97
N LYS A 52 -16.23 8.42 8.06
CA LYS A 52 -17.57 8.51 8.65
C LYS A 52 -17.42 8.83 10.14
N GLU A 53 -17.65 10.08 10.52
CA GLU A 53 -17.76 10.48 11.92
C GLU A 53 -18.92 9.74 12.60
N GLN A 54 -18.67 9.11 13.75
CA GLN A 54 -19.72 8.57 14.63
C GLN A 54 -19.45 8.96 16.09
N GLN A 55 -20.48 9.50 16.75
CA GLN A 55 -20.45 9.96 18.15
C GLN A 55 -21.10 8.94 19.11
N TYR A 56 -20.57 8.87 20.35
CA TYR A 56 -21.19 8.65 21.69
C TYR A 56 -22.59 7.97 21.80
N VAL A 57 -22.94 7.09 22.76
CA VAL A 57 -22.35 6.64 24.06
C VAL A 57 -23.26 5.48 24.61
N SER A 58 -22.88 4.48 25.44
CA SER A 58 -21.60 3.85 25.83
C SER A 58 -21.88 2.69 26.84
N ARG A 59 -21.12 1.56 26.87
CA ARG A 59 -20.95 0.69 28.08
C ARG A 59 -19.84 -0.40 28.06
N SER A 60 -18.57 -0.03 27.88
CA SER A 60 -17.45 -0.51 28.75
C SER A 60 -16.24 0.40 28.56
N VAL A 61 -15.41 0.60 29.60
CA VAL A 61 -14.33 1.62 29.55
C VAL A 61 -13.36 1.40 28.37
N ILE A 62 -13.17 0.16 27.91
CA ILE A 62 -12.35 -0.15 26.73
C ILE A 62 -13.21 -0.23 25.45
N ARG A 63 -14.40 -0.86 25.47
CA ARG A 63 -15.26 -1.01 24.28
C ARG A 63 -15.72 0.32 23.67
N ASN A 64 -15.83 1.35 24.51
CA ASN A 64 -16.25 2.69 24.11
C ASN A 64 -15.09 3.57 23.62
N MET A 65 -13.84 3.13 23.76
CA MET A 65 -12.68 3.88 23.26
C MET A 65 -12.53 3.65 21.75
N SER A 66 -12.01 4.66 21.05
CA SER A 66 -11.54 4.45 19.68
C SER A 66 -10.34 3.50 19.70
N THR A 67 -10.17 2.74 18.63
CA THR A 67 -9.07 1.79 18.46
C THR A 67 -7.71 2.49 18.65
N GLN A 68 -7.54 3.71 18.12
CA GLN A 68 -6.37 4.56 18.38
C GLN A 68 -6.12 4.82 19.87
N SER A 69 -7.15 5.14 20.66
CA SER A 69 -7.00 5.35 22.11
C SER A 69 -6.68 4.05 22.86
N ILE A 70 -7.21 2.91 22.42
CA ILE A 70 -6.87 1.59 22.97
C ILE A 70 -5.40 1.25 22.68
N LEU A 71 -4.89 1.56 21.48
CA LEU A 71 -3.48 1.39 21.12
C LEU A 71 -2.53 2.27 21.94
N CYS A 72 -2.89 3.54 22.18
CA CYS A 72 -2.14 4.40 23.11
C CYS A 72 -2.10 3.81 24.53
N LEU A 73 -3.23 3.30 25.02
CA LEU A 73 -3.29 2.62 26.32
C LEU A 73 -2.40 1.37 26.36
N ALA A 74 -2.37 0.56 25.30
CA ALA A 74 -1.48 -0.59 25.18
C ALA A 74 0.01 -0.18 25.22
N SER A 75 0.38 0.84 24.44
CA SER A 75 1.73 1.39 24.38
C SER A 75 2.23 1.90 25.75
N ASP A 76 1.38 2.61 26.50
CA ASP A 76 1.74 3.12 27.83
C ASP A 76 1.78 2.03 28.91
N ILE A 77 0.96 0.98 28.77
CA ILE A 77 1.01 -0.20 29.64
C ILE A 77 2.29 -1.01 29.39
N LEU A 78 2.71 -1.18 28.12
CA LEU A 78 3.95 -1.87 27.75
C LEU A 78 5.20 -1.13 28.25
N LYS A 79 5.18 0.20 28.35
CA LYS A 79 6.26 1.01 28.96
C LYS A 79 6.37 0.89 30.49
N ARG A 80 5.35 0.34 31.16
CA ARG A 80 5.23 0.32 32.63
C ARG A 80 4.79 -1.05 33.13
N VAL A 81 5.65 -2.05 32.94
CA VAL A 81 5.35 -3.45 33.26
C VAL A 81 5.30 -3.70 34.77
N ASP A 82 4.14 -4.16 35.26
CA ASP A 82 3.97 -4.80 36.57
C ASP A 82 3.27 -6.18 36.44
N ARG A 83 3.14 -6.96 37.52
CA ARG A 83 2.45 -8.27 37.45
C ARG A 83 0.92 -8.17 37.21
N LYS A 84 0.32 -6.99 37.30
CA LYS A 84 -1.11 -6.72 36.98
C LYS A 84 -1.29 -6.31 35.52
N THR A 85 -0.22 -5.88 34.84
CA THR A 85 -0.16 -5.49 33.42
C THR A 85 -0.59 -6.61 32.49
N ALA A 86 -0.13 -7.86 32.70
CA ALA A 86 -0.44 -8.99 31.82
C ALA A 86 -1.96 -9.21 31.61
N ARG A 87 -2.75 -9.25 32.70
CA ARG A 87 -4.22 -9.41 32.65
C ARG A 87 -4.96 -8.21 32.05
N ARG A 88 -4.31 -7.03 31.96
CA ARG A 88 -4.86 -5.84 31.29
C ARG A 88 -4.55 -5.87 29.80
N LEU A 89 -3.32 -6.23 29.42
CA LEU A 89 -2.93 -6.43 28.02
C LEU A 89 -3.79 -7.51 27.35
N GLN A 90 -4.02 -8.65 28.00
CA GLN A 90 -4.88 -9.70 27.46
C GLN A 90 -6.30 -9.19 27.12
N LYS A 91 -6.91 -8.38 27.99
CA LYS A 91 -8.24 -7.79 27.74
C LYS A 91 -8.25 -6.73 26.63
N ILE A 92 -7.12 -6.08 26.42
CA ILE A 92 -6.93 -5.14 25.31
C ILE A 92 -6.73 -5.91 24.00
N GLU A 93 -6.00 -7.02 24.04
CA GLU A 93 -5.78 -7.94 22.92
C GLU A 93 -7.09 -8.55 22.43
N GLU A 94 -7.87 -9.16 23.34
CA GLU A 94 -9.21 -9.72 23.08
C GLU A 94 -10.18 -8.71 22.45
N GLU A 95 -10.06 -7.41 22.78
CA GLU A 95 -10.93 -6.35 22.26
C GLU A 95 -10.41 -5.76 20.95
N LEU A 96 -9.09 -5.64 20.75
CA LEU A 96 -8.48 -5.12 19.53
C LEU A 96 -8.68 -6.06 18.34
N VAL A 97 -8.55 -7.38 18.54
CA VAL A 97 -8.72 -8.40 17.48
C VAL A 97 -10.13 -8.36 16.85
N LEU A 98 -11.13 -7.85 17.58
CA LEU A 98 -12.51 -7.71 17.11
C LEU A 98 -12.78 -6.42 16.30
N ARG A 99 -11.77 -5.56 16.09
CA ARG A 99 -11.93 -4.26 15.44
C ARG A 99 -11.56 -4.31 13.96
N GLU A 100 -12.53 -4.03 13.08
CA GLU A 100 -12.31 -3.95 11.63
C GLU A 100 -11.27 -2.88 11.26
N ASP A 101 -11.23 -1.76 11.99
CA ASP A 101 -10.31 -0.65 11.74
C ASP A 101 -8.89 -0.88 12.32
N LEU A 102 -8.65 -2.01 13.02
CA LEU A 102 -7.41 -2.30 13.74
C LEU A 102 -6.16 -2.03 12.91
N PHE A 103 -6.13 -2.54 11.68
CA PHE A 103 -4.97 -2.45 10.81
C PHE A 103 -4.63 -0.99 10.43
N VAL A 104 -5.63 -0.20 10.04
CA VAL A 104 -5.44 1.22 9.66
C VAL A 104 -5.06 2.06 10.88
N SER A 105 -5.74 1.85 12.01
CA SER A 105 -5.44 2.47 13.29
C SER A 105 -4.03 2.11 13.80
N MET A 106 -3.59 0.86 13.62
CA MET A 106 -2.25 0.40 14.00
C MET A 106 -1.17 1.13 13.19
N ILE A 107 -1.30 1.16 11.87
CA ILE A 107 -0.36 1.88 10.99
C ILE A 107 -0.34 3.38 11.33
N ASN A 108 -1.50 4.01 11.54
CA ASN A 108 -1.58 5.41 12.01
C ASN A 108 -0.89 5.62 13.37
N HIS A 109 -0.98 4.65 14.27
CA HIS A 109 -0.33 4.71 15.58
C HIS A 109 1.19 4.69 15.45
N ILE A 110 1.75 3.70 14.75
CA ILE A 110 3.21 3.53 14.58
C ILE A 110 3.83 4.75 13.89
N GLU A 111 3.18 5.28 12.85
CA GLU A 111 3.66 6.48 12.13
C GLU A 111 3.88 7.67 13.10
N ARG A 112 2.91 7.85 14.02
CA ARG A 112 2.88 8.92 15.03
C ARG A 112 3.75 8.66 16.26
N MET A 113 4.17 7.42 16.53
CA MET A 113 5.05 7.13 17.66
C MET A 113 6.42 7.82 17.45
N PRO A 114 7.02 8.46 18.46
CA PRO A 114 8.42 8.88 18.34
C PRO A 114 9.31 7.66 18.08
N GLU A 115 10.42 7.84 17.37
CA GLU A 115 11.39 6.76 17.11
C GLU A 115 11.78 6.07 18.42
N GLN A 116 11.35 4.81 18.58
CA GLN A 116 11.81 4.00 19.68
C GLN A 116 13.24 3.57 19.38
N LYS A 117 14.20 4.09 20.14
CA LYS A 117 15.50 3.43 20.26
C LYS A 117 15.26 2.06 20.87
N ASP A 118 15.85 1.01 20.30
CA ASP A 118 15.74 -0.34 20.83
C ASP A 118 16.40 -0.41 22.22
N ASP A 119 15.57 -0.34 23.27
CA ASP A 119 15.95 -0.75 24.62
C ASP A 119 16.03 -2.29 24.66
N LEU A 120 17.10 -2.81 24.06
CA LEU A 120 17.51 -4.22 23.84
C LEU A 120 17.46 -5.14 25.09
N PHE A 121 17.11 -4.60 26.26
CA PHE A 121 17.22 -5.26 27.57
C PHE A 121 15.91 -5.32 28.36
N SER A 122 14.79 -4.92 27.75
CA SER A 122 13.47 -4.86 28.41
C SER A 122 12.75 -6.22 28.50
N TRP A 123 13.37 -7.24 29.11
CA TRP A 123 12.76 -8.57 29.29
C TRP A 123 12.04 -8.70 30.63
N TYR A 124 10.77 -9.12 30.60
CA TYR A 124 9.93 -9.29 31.79
C TYR A 124 9.36 -10.71 31.90
N PRO A 125 9.63 -11.44 33.01
CA PRO A 125 9.11 -12.79 33.22
C PRO A 125 7.57 -12.82 33.21
N GLY A 126 6.98 -13.54 32.26
CA GLY A 126 5.53 -13.75 32.15
C GLY A 126 4.78 -12.76 31.24
N LEU A 127 5.48 -12.02 30.36
CA LEU A 127 4.89 -11.35 29.21
C LEU A 127 5.44 -11.93 27.90
N ASP A 128 4.55 -12.31 26.98
CA ASP A 128 4.92 -12.76 25.63
C ASP A 128 5.40 -11.60 24.75
N THR A 129 4.95 -10.37 25.06
CA THR A 129 5.24 -9.15 24.28
C THR A 129 5.93 -8.11 25.16
N CYS A 130 7.19 -7.81 24.84
CA CYS A 130 7.99 -6.82 25.55
C CYS A 130 8.08 -5.46 24.83
N SER A 131 7.52 -5.34 23.62
CA SER A 131 7.51 -4.11 22.81
C SER A 131 6.20 -3.94 22.05
N MET A 132 5.91 -2.71 21.61
CA MET A 132 4.74 -2.45 20.76
C MET A 132 4.86 -3.19 19.42
N HIS A 133 6.07 -3.36 18.88
CA HIS A 133 6.31 -4.11 17.64
C HIS A 133 5.94 -5.60 17.79
N ALA A 134 6.33 -6.24 18.90
CA ALA A 134 5.93 -7.62 19.18
C ALA A 134 4.41 -7.74 19.39
N PHE A 135 3.79 -6.73 20.01
CA PHE A 135 2.33 -6.67 20.19
C PHE A 135 1.57 -6.53 18.86
N VAL A 136 2.11 -5.78 17.89
CA VAL A 136 1.57 -5.67 16.51
C VAL A 136 1.51 -7.05 15.85
N PHE A 137 2.61 -7.81 15.83
CA PHE A 137 2.61 -9.14 15.20
C PHE A 137 1.76 -10.18 15.94
N LYS A 138 1.59 -10.04 17.25
CA LYS A 138 0.66 -10.90 18.00
C LYS A 138 -0.80 -10.66 17.59
N LEU A 139 -1.18 -9.38 17.41
CA LEU A 139 -2.53 -8.98 16.98
C LEU A 139 -2.80 -9.23 15.50
N LEU A 140 -1.77 -9.08 14.66
CA LEU A 140 -1.85 -9.15 13.20
C LEU A 140 -0.73 -10.08 12.69
N PRO A 141 -0.90 -11.42 12.75
CA PRO A 141 0.09 -12.36 12.24
C PRO A 141 0.38 -12.20 10.74
N ASP A 142 -0.58 -11.69 9.97
CA ASP A 142 -0.46 -11.40 8.54
C ASP A 142 -0.13 -9.92 8.23
N PHE A 143 0.41 -9.18 9.20
CA PHE A 143 0.75 -7.75 9.07
C PHE A 143 1.60 -7.45 7.82
N SER A 144 2.66 -8.20 7.55
CA SER A 144 3.56 -7.95 6.42
C SER A 144 2.84 -7.98 5.06
N ARG A 145 1.93 -8.95 4.89
CA ARG A 145 1.11 -9.12 3.67
C ARG A 145 0.10 -7.99 3.53
N LYS A 146 -0.69 -7.72 4.57
CA LYS A 146 -1.65 -6.59 4.57
C LYS A 146 -0.95 -5.24 4.37
N TYR A 147 0.25 -5.07 4.93
CA TYR A 147 1.04 -3.85 4.74
C TYR A 147 1.58 -3.71 3.31
N LYS A 148 1.98 -4.80 2.65
CA LYS A 148 2.29 -4.82 1.21
C LYS A 148 1.09 -4.39 0.38
N GLU A 149 -0.08 -5.00 0.59
CA GLU A 149 -1.34 -4.65 -0.08
C GLU A 149 -1.69 -3.15 0.11
N TYR A 150 -1.58 -2.64 1.35
CA TYR A 150 -1.80 -1.22 1.67
C TYR A 150 -0.79 -0.28 1.00
N PHE A 151 0.49 -0.60 1.06
CA PHE A 151 1.57 0.21 0.50
C PHE A 151 1.44 0.28 -1.03
N VAL A 152 1.23 -0.86 -1.69
CA VAL A 152 0.98 -0.94 -3.13
C VAL A 152 -0.23 -0.10 -3.52
N LYS A 153 -1.37 -0.23 -2.82
CA LYS A 153 -2.56 0.58 -3.11
C LYS A 153 -2.31 2.08 -2.90
N ALA A 154 -1.54 2.46 -1.89
CA ALA A 154 -1.14 3.86 -1.67
C ALA A 154 -0.24 4.39 -2.79
N MET A 155 0.82 3.67 -3.17
CA MET A 155 1.75 4.09 -4.23
C MET A 155 1.06 4.11 -5.61
N ALA A 156 0.25 3.09 -5.93
CA ALA A 156 -0.56 3.04 -7.14
C ALA A 156 -1.54 4.23 -7.21
N SER A 157 -2.08 4.68 -6.07
CA SER A 157 -2.94 5.87 -5.97
C SER A 157 -2.16 7.20 -5.91
N GLN A 158 -0.84 7.20 -6.16
CA GLN A 158 0.06 8.36 -6.01
C GLN A 158 -0.02 9.06 -4.64
N ARG A 159 -0.30 8.31 -3.57
CA ARG A 159 -0.27 8.82 -2.18
C ARG A 159 1.07 8.51 -1.54
N GLU A 160 1.48 9.33 -0.57
CA GLU A 160 2.63 9.02 0.27
C GLU A 160 2.39 7.72 1.05
N GLY A 161 3.21 6.70 0.77
CA GLY A 161 3.30 5.50 1.59
C GLY A 161 3.92 5.83 2.95
N LYS A 162 3.44 5.18 4.00
CA LYS A 162 3.90 5.37 5.39
C LYS A 162 5.24 4.69 5.63
N SER A 163 6.29 5.31 5.10
CA SER A 163 7.64 4.75 4.98
C SER A 163 8.25 4.31 6.30
N LYS A 164 7.91 4.97 7.42
CA LYS A 164 8.42 4.63 8.75
C LYS A 164 8.10 3.19 9.18
N ILE A 165 7.01 2.60 8.68
CA ILE A 165 6.68 1.20 8.90
C ILE A 165 7.78 0.28 8.31
N LEU A 166 8.35 0.64 7.15
CA LEU A 166 9.45 -0.12 6.53
C LEU A 166 10.72 -0.09 7.37
N ASP A 167 11.02 1.03 8.02
CA ASP A 167 12.18 1.17 8.90
C ASP A 167 11.98 0.41 10.22
N VAL A 168 10.82 0.59 10.86
CA VAL A 168 10.46 -0.06 12.14
C VAL A 168 10.39 -1.58 12.01
N PHE A 169 9.87 -2.09 10.89
CA PHE A 169 9.64 -3.53 10.70
C PHE A 169 10.62 -4.23 9.76
N ARG A 170 11.69 -3.55 9.29
CA ARG A 170 12.65 -4.11 8.32
C ARG A 170 13.14 -5.53 8.66
N GLY A 171 13.47 -5.76 9.94
CA GLY A 171 13.93 -7.07 10.43
C GLY A 171 12.86 -8.15 10.53
N HIS A 172 11.58 -7.78 10.51
CA HIS A 172 10.42 -8.68 10.60
C HIS A 172 9.70 -8.89 9.25
N LEU A 173 9.82 -7.94 8.32
CA LEU A 173 9.27 -8.05 6.95
C LEU A 173 9.98 -9.14 6.11
N GLY A 174 11.22 -9.48 6.46
CA GLY A 174 11.94 -10.64 5.92
C GLY A 174 12.09 -10.59 4.39
N LYS A 175 11.44 -11.51 3.68
CA LYS A 175 11.46 -11.56 2.21
C LYS A 175 10.70 -10.41 1.55
N GLU A 176 9.64 -9.89 2.19
CA GLU A 176 8.84 -8.80 1.60
C GLU A 176 9.63 -7.49 1.53
N THR A 177 10.67 -7.32 2.36
CA THR A 177 11.59 -6.15 2.31
C THR A 177 12.12 -5.91 0.90
N GLN A 178 12.48 -6.99 0.17
CA GLN A 178 12.95 -6.89 -1.21
C GLN A 178 11.86 -6.37 -2.17
N ALA A 179 10.60 -6.73 -1.96
CA ALA A 179 9.49 -6.21 -2.77
C ALA A 179 9.29 -4.71 -2.53
N PHE A 180 9.37 -4.24 -1.28
CA PHE A 180 9.29 -2.80 -0.97
C PHE A 180 10.46 -2.00 -1.56
N GLU A 181 11.68 -2.56 -1.56
CA GLU A 181 12.85 -1.96 -2.22
C GLU A 181 12.65 -1.87 -3.74
N VAL A 182 12.11 -2.90 -4.39
CA VAL A 182 11.80 -2.88 -5.84
C VAL A 182 10.69 -1.88 -6.16
N ILE A 183 9.57 -1.87 -5.41
CA ILE A 183 8.47 -0.89 -5.60
C ILE A 183 8.99 0.55 -5.47
N SER A 184 9.83 0.81 -4.47
CA SER A 184 10.44 2.13 -4.26
C SER A 184 11.44 2.49 -5.37
N GLY A 185 12.18 1.51 -5.87
CA GLY A 185 13.12 1.65 -6.99
C GLY A 185 12.40 1.94 -8.31
N ASP A 186 11.32 1.21 -8.63
CA ASP A 186 10.49 1.42 -9.81
C ASP A 186 10.02 2.88 -9.89
N LEU A 187 9.46 3.42 -8.80
CA LEU A 187 8.99 4.80 -8.74
C LEU A 187 10.08 5.82 -9.11
N VAL A 188 11.30 5.66 -8.58
CA VAL A 188 12.42 6.57 -8.84
C VAL A 188 12.98 6.39 -10.27
N ILE A 189 13.06 5.15 -10.76
CA ILE A 189 13.57 4.83 -12.10
C ILE A 189 12.63 5.34 -13.19
N PHE A 190 11.32 5.15 -13.00
CA PHE A 190 10.32 5.41 -14.02
C PHE A 190 9.71 6.81 -13.97
N GLU A 191 9.88 7.60 -12.90
CA GLU A 191 9.49 9.03 -12.85
C GLU A 191 10.11 9.84 -14.01
N ALA A 192 11.32 9.45 -14.45
CA ALA A 192 11.99 10.08 -15.60
C ALA A 192 11.37 9.73 -16.97
N MET A 193 10.56 8.68 -17.08
CA MET A 193 10.05 8.11 -18.33
C MET A 193 8.66 8.66 -18.67
N ARG A 194 8.62 9.77 -19.41
CA ARG A 194 7.37 10.48 -19.81
C ARG A 194 6.54 9.78 -20.90
N CYS A 195 6.50 8.45 -20.93
CA CYS A 195 5.79 7.66 -21.94
C CYS A 195 4.44 7.07 -21.44
N VAL A 196 4.15 7.13 -20.14
CA VAL A 196 2.84 6.79 -19.58
C VAL A 196 1.86 7.98 -19.59
N PRO A 197 0.54 7.73 -19.68
CA PRO A 197 -0.49 8.75 -19.45
C PRO A 197 -0.32 9.49 -18.11
N LYS A 198 -0.81 10.73 -18.04
CA LYS A 198 -0.73 11.54 -16.82
C LYS A 198 -1.52 10.89 -15.68
N GLY A 199 -0.81 10.44 -14.64
CA GLY A 199 -1.39 9.68 -13.51
C GLY A 199 -0.93 8.22 -13.49
N GLY A 200 -0.42 7.71 -14.61
CA GLY A 200 0.11 6.36 -14.72
C GLY A 200 1.50 6.18 -14.13
N LEU A 201 1.86 4.93 -13.88
CA LEU A 201 3.14 4.48 -13.35
C LEU A 201 3.64 3.28 -14.17
N ILE A 202 4.96 3.14 -14.34
CA ILE A 202 5.55 1.90 -14.89
C ILE A 202 6.06 1.09 -13.70
N VAL A 203 5.87 -0.23 -13.74
CA VAL A 203 6.06 -1.12 -12.60
C VAL A 203 6.63 -2.48 -13.01
N THR A 204 7.45 -3.07 -12.13
CA THR A 204 7.86 -4.47 -12.24
C THR A 204 6.76 -5.34 -11.61
N SER A 205 5.72 -5.65 -12.41
CA SER A 205 4.42 -6.21 -11.96
C SER A 205 4.49 -7.29 -10.88
N SER A 206 5.41 -8.26 -11.04
CA SER A 206 5.62 -9.40 -10.12
C SER A 206 5.96 -9.04 -8.67
N TYR A 207 6.38 -7.81 -8.37
CA TYR A 207 6.62 -7.33 -7.00
C TYR A 207 5.47 -6.48 -6.44
N TRP A 208 4.58 -5.99 -7.31
CA TRP A 208 3.50 -5.08 -6.94
C TRP A 208 2.21 -5.83 -6.60
N CYS A 209 1.78 -6.80 -7.42
CA CYS A 209 0.62 -7.63 -7.08
C CYS A 209 0.82 -9.07 -7.58
N GLU A 210 0.34 -10.02 -6.79
CA GLU A 210 0.35 -11.46 -7.12
C GLU A 210 -0.92 -11.89 -7.90
N ILE A 211 -1.88 -10.97 -8.06
CA ILE A 211 -3.06 -11.15 -8.91
C ILE A 211 -2.64 -10.84 -10.35
N ASP A 212 -2.81 -11.81 -11.26
CA ASP A 212 -2.61 -11.66 -12.72
C ASP A 212 -3.97 -11.85 -13.43
N GLU A 213 -4.91 -10.96 -13.11
CA GLU A 213 -6.29 -11.02 -13.61
C GLU A 213 -6.52 -9.95 -14.68
N ARG A 214 -7.02 -10.37 -15.85
CA ARG A 214 -7.42 -9.46 -16.93
C ARG A 214 -8.83 -8.95 -16.68
N CYS A 215 -8.98 -7.62 -16.71
CA CYS A 215 -10.25 -6.93 -16.58
C CYS A 215 -10.64 -6.36 -17.95
N ASP A 216 -11.00 -7.23 -18.88
CA ASP A 216 -11.18 -6.88 -20.30
C ASP A 216 -12.49 -6.11 -20.54
N ASP A 217 -13.59 -6.43 -19.83
CA ASP A 217 -14.85 -5.67 -19.91
C ASP A 217 -14.68 -4.25 -19.34
N ALA A 218 -13.94 -4.11 -18.23
CA ALA A 218 -13.60 -2.82 -17.65
C ALA A 218 -12.73 -1.97 -18.60
N LEU A 219 -11.73 -2.58 -19.25
CA LEU A 219 -10.89 -1.90 -20.23
C LEU A 219 -11.70 -1.45 -21.46
N ALA A 220 -12.61 -2.29 -21.95
CA ALA A 220 -13.47 -1.97 -23.10
C ALA A 220 -14.39 -0.76 -22.87
N MET A 221 -14.78 -0.48 -21.62
CA MET A 221 -15.54 0.72 -21.25
C MET A 221 -14.69 1.99 -21.14
N ILE A 222 -13.38 1.87 -20.93
CA ILE A 222 -12.50 3.00 -20.56
C ILE A 222 -11.67 3.44 -21.76
N ALA A 223 -12.12 4.51 -22.43
CA ALA A 223 -11.40 5.11 -23.54
C ALA A 223 -10.10 5.81 -23.09
N GLY A 224 -9.05 5.71 -23.92
CA GLY A 224 -7.79 6.45 -23.72
C GLY A 224 -6.71 5.71 -22.92
N ILE A 225 -6.85 4.39 -22.74
CA ILE A 225 -5.81 3.50 -22.20
C ILE A 225 -5.50 2.45 -23.26
N ASP A 226 -4.23 2.36 -23.66
CA ASP A 226 -3.75 1.35 -24.62
C ASP A 226 -3.28 0.10 -23.87
N GLU A 227 -3.78 -1.10 -24.21
CA GLU A 227 -3.35 -2.35 -23.53
C GLU A 227 -1.82 -2.56 -23.54
N ASN A 228 -1.13 -1.98 -24.52
CA ASN A 228 0.32 -2.04 -24.67
C ASN A 228 0.91 -0.67 -25.00
N ILE A 229 1.91 -0.22 -24.24
CA ILE A 229 2.70 0.97 -24.55
C ILE A 229 4.16 0.63 -24.87
N ARG A 230 4.79 1.42 -25.74
CA ARG A 230 6.23 1.29 -26.05
C ARG A 230 7.02 2.31 -25.23
N ILE A 231 7.88 1.82 -24.34
CA ILE A 231 8.73 2.67 -23.49
C ILE A 231 9.95 3.16 -24.29
N ASN A 232 10.60 2.25 -25.00
CA ASN A 232 11.72 2.55 -25.91
C ASN A 232 11.84 1.47 -27.00
N ASP A 233 12.93 1.47 -27.78
CA ASP A 233 13.08 0.53 -28.88
C ASP A 233 13.18 -0.95 -28.48
N SER A 234 13.56 -1.25 -27.24
CA SER A 234 13.75 -2.60 -26.70
C SER A 234 12.73 -3.00 -25.63
N ILE A 235 11.91 -2.08 -25.15
CA ILE A 235 11.01 -2.29 -24.00
C ILE A 235 9.58 -1.86 -24.33
N HIS A 236 8.67 -2.80 -24.11
CA HIS A 236 7.23 -2.64 -24.13
C HIS A 236 6.67 -2.91 -22.72
N ALA A 237 5.54 -2.29 -22.38
CA ALA A 237 4.85 -2.51 -21.13
C ALA A 237 3.37 -2.82 -21.38
N GLU A 238 2.90 -3.90 -20.77
CA GLU A 238 1.49 -4.32 -20.78
C GLU A 238 0.71 -3.56 -19.70
N LEU A 239 -0.59 -3.31 -19.89
CA LEU A 239 -1.45 -2.73 -18.87
C LEU A 239 -1.60 -3.68 -17.67
N PHE A 240 -1.36 -3.19 -16.45
CA PHE A 240 -1.53 -3.96 -15.23
C PHE A 240 -2.91 -3.74 -14.61
N HIS A 241 -3.93 -4.37 -15.21
CA HIS A 241 -5.34 -4.21 -14.81
C HIS A 241 -5.57 -4.25 -13.29
N PRO A 242 -4.99 -5.16 -12.48
CA PRO A 242 -5.31 -5.29 -11.05
C PRO A 242 -5.05 -4.05 -10.19
N LEU A 243 -4.16 -3.15 -10.62
CA LEU A 243 -3.84 -1.90 -9.90
C LEU A 243 -4.35 -0.64 -10.62
N CYS A 244 -4.98 -0.77 -11.78
CA CYS A 244 -5.55 0.36 -12.50
C CYS A 244 -6.83 0.85 -11.81
N HIS A 245 -6.96 2.18 -11.71
CA HIS A 245 -8.15 2.83 -11.16
C HIS A 245 -8.73 3.85 -12.14
N ALA A 246 -10.06 3.95 -12.16
CA ALA A 246 -10.82 4.91 -12.96
C ALA A 246 -11.89 5.59 -12.10
N GLU A 247 -12.24 6.82 -12.48
CA GLU A 247 -13.38 7.55 -11.95
C GLU A 247 -14.55 7.31 -12.91
N VAL A 248 -15.63 6.70 -12.41
CA VAL A 248 -16.81 6.31 -13.20
C VAL A 248 -18.06 6.97 -12.63
N VAL A 249 -19.02 7.29 -13.51
CA VAL A 249 -20.33 7.81 -13.09
C VAL A 249 -21.36 6.69 -13.17
N VAL A 250 -21.83 6.20 -12.02
CA VAL A 250 -22.87 5.16 -11.93
C VAL A 250 -24.08 5.73 -11.22
N ASN A 251 -25.25 5.65 -11.84
CA ASN A 251 -26.52 6.21 -11.32
C ASN A 251 -26.42 7.69 -10.88
N GLY A 252 -25.57 8.47 -11.55
CA GLY A 252 -25.33 9.89 -11.23
C GLY A 252 -24.37 10.16 -10.07
N LYS A 253 -23.73 9.12 -9.52
CA LYS A 253 -22.67 9.24 -8.51
C LYS A 253 -21.30 9.03 -9.16
N GLU A 254 -20.36 9.93 -8.89
CA GLU A 254 -18.94 9.75 -9.19
C GLU A 254 -18.33 8.77 -8.17
N VAL A 255 -17.75 7.68 -8.66
CA VAL A 255 -17.12 6.64 -7.83
C VAL A 255 -15.72 6.36 -8.38
N LEU A 256 -14.72 6.41 -7.50
CA LEU A 256 -13.39 5.89 -7.79
C LEU A 256 -13.38 4.38 -7.59
N VAL A 257 -13.06 3.64 -8.66
CA VAL A 257 -13.10 2.18 -8.70
C VAL A 257 -11.79 1.63 -9.24
N SER A 258 -11.36 0.48 -8.75
CA SER A 258 -10.37 -0.34 -9.44
C SER A 258 -10.99 -1.01 -10.67
N PHE A 259 -10.16 -1.44 -11.60
CA PHE A 259 -10.60 -2.20 -12.76
C PHE A 259 -11.24 -3.53 -12.36
N ILE A 260 -10.76 -4.15 -11.27
CA ILE A 260 -11.37 -5.37 -10.70
C ILE A 260 -12.79 -5.09 -10.23
N GLU A 261 -12.99 -4.05 -9.41
CA GLU A 261 -14.34 -3.68 -8.92
C GLU A 261 -15.29 -3.37 -10.08
N LEU A 262 -14.81 -2.66 -11.11
CA LEU A 262 -15.60 -2.36 -12.33
C LEU A 262 -15.91 -3.62 -13.16
N ASN A 263 -14.94 -4.51 -13.35
CA ASN A 263 -15.15 -5.76 -14.08
C ASN A 263 -16.15 -6.66 -13.35
N ASP A 264 -16.06 -6.72 -12.02
CA ASP A 264 -17.00 -7.43 -11.17
C ASP A 264 -18.43 -6.87 -11.29
N LEU A 265 -18.60 -5.54 -11.41
CA LEU A 265 -19.91 -4.93 -11.65
C LEU A 265 -20.51 -5.34 -13.00
N LEU A 266 -19.69 -5.32 -14.06
CA LEU A 266 -20.11 -5.62 -15.43
C LEU A 266 -20.42 -7.11 -15.63
N THR A 267 -19.63 -7.99 -15.02
CA THR A 267 -19.78 -9.45 -15.09
C THR A 267 -20.73 -10.03 -14.03
N ARG A 268 -21.18 -9.21 -13.07
CA ARG A 268 -21.97 -9.62 -11.89
C ARG A 268 -21.25 -10.64 -11.00
N ASN A 269 -19.98 -10.39 -10.72
CA ASN A 269 -19.18 -11.18 -9.80
C ASN A 269 -19.38 -10.70 -8.35
N ALA A 270 -19.83 -11.59 -7.47
CA ALA A 270 -20.11 -11.28 -6.06
C ALA A 270 -18.91 -10.77 -5.25
N ARG A 271 -17.66 -10.97 -5.72
CA ARG A 271 -16.43 -10.57 -5.02
C ARG A 271 -16.45 -9.11 -4.55
N SER A 272 -16.92 -8.19 -5.39
CA SER A 272 -16.98 -6.75 -5.08
C SER A 272 -18.35 -6.29 -4.56
N HIS A 273 -19.26 -7.20 -4.20
CA HIS A 273 -20.63 -6.87 -3.77
C HIS A 273 -20.67 -5.89 -2.60
N LYS A 274 -19.88 -6.13 -1.55
CA LYS A 274 -19.82 -5.22 -0.38
C LYS A 274 -19.40 -3.81 -0.77
N PHE A 275 -18.40 -3.66 -1.64
CA PHE A 275 -17.96 -2.35 -2.14
C PHE A 275 -19.09 -1.62 -2.87
N TRP A 276 -19.79 -2.31 -3.77
CA TRP A 276 -20.88 -1.71 -4.55
C TRP A 276 -22.13 -1.41 -3.70
N MET A 277 -22.39 -2.16 -2.63
CA MET A 277 -23.40 -1.82 -1.63
C MET A 277 -22.99 -0.60 -0.77
N ASP A 278 -21.72 -0.54 -0.32
CA ASP A 278 -21.19 0.60 0.45
C ASP A 278 -21.20 1.91 -0.37
N CYS A 279 -21.09 1.81 -1.70
CA CYS A 279 -21.29 2.91 -2.65
C CYS A 279 -22.77 3.18 -3.03
N GLU A 280 -23.71 2.38 -2.51
CA GLU A 280 -25.15 2.44 -2.83
C GLU A 280 -25.42 2.38 -4.35
N VAL A 281 -24.74 1.46 -5.04
CA VAL A 281 -24.87 1.19 -6.49
C VAL A 281 -25.69 -0.09 -6.75
N VAL A 282 -25.54 -1.10 -5.89
CA VAL A 282 -26.31 -2.35 -5.90
C VAL A 282 -26.94 -2.59 -4.52
N ASP A 283 -27.90 -3.52 -4.44
CA ASP A 283 -28.58 -3.92 -3.21
C ASP A 283 -28.18 -5.33 -2.76
N GLU A 284 -28.77 -5.82 -1.66
CA GLU A 284 -28.57 -7.19 -1.16
C GLU A 284 -29.08 -8.28 -2.13
N ALA A 285 -29.94 -7.90 -3.10
CA ALA A 285 -30.55 -8.80 -4.07
C ALA A 285 -29.77 -8.87 -5.41
N TRP A 286 -28.52 -8.39 -5.43
CA TRP A 286 -27.65 -8.44 -6.60
C TRP A 286 -27.31 -9.89 -6.99
N GLU A 287 -28.09 -10.45 -7.93
CA GLU A 287 -27.90 -11.81 -8.44
C GLU A 287 -26.54 -11.97 -9.12
N SER A 288 -25.65 -12.76 -8.49
CA SER A 288 -24.38 -13.15 -9.09
C SER A 288 -24.61 -14.16 -10.22
N VAL A 289 -23.83 -14.02 -11.29
CA VAL A 289 -23.73 -15.07 -12.31
C VAL A 289 -22.60 -15.99 -11.90
N ASP A 290 -22.94 -17.08 -11.21
CA ASP A 290 -21.97 -18.14 -10.90
C ASP A 290 -21.41 -18.70 -12.21
N GLN A 291 -20.08 -18.61 -12.39
CA GLN A 291 -19.30 -19.21 -13.47
C GLN A 291 -18.35 -20.29 -12.93
#